data_AF-A0A1H2SRC0-F1
#
_entry.id   AF-A0A1H2SRC0-F1
#
_cell.length_a   1.000
_cell.length_b   1.000
_cell.length_c   1.000
_cell.angle_alpha   90.00
_cell.angle_beta   90.00
_cell.angle_gamma   90.00
#
_symmetry.space_group_name_H-M   'P 1'
#
loop_
_entity.id
_entity.type
_entity.pdbx_description
1 polymer ?
#
loop_
_entity_poly.entity_id
_entity_poly.type
_entity_poly.pdbx_seq_one_letter_code
_entity_poly.pdbx_strand_id
1 'polypeptide(L)'
;MATRSETELCKGCTASVHVSASELEQLEEAYTESNTGKEEAGRELYRERLAACRSCDGFMYGTTCRYCGCLIPLKAKVLEATCPYPFEPKWER
;
A
#
# COMPACT_ATOMS: atom_id res chain seq x y z
N MET A 1 -13.67 -20.23 -30.03
CA MET A 1 -12.65 -19.19 -29.77
C MET A 1 -12.72 -18.86 -28.29
N ALA A 2 -11.82 -19.41 -27.47
CA ALA A 2 -11.83 -19.20 -26.03
C ALA A 2 -11.29 -17.80 -25.72
N THR A 3 -12.10 -16.96 -25.09
CA THR A 3 -11.71 -15.64 -24.59
C THR A 3 -10.81 -15.84 -23.38
N ARG A 4 -9.52 -15.50 -23.52
CA ARG A 4 -8.53 -15.62 -22.44
C ARG A 4 -8.75 -14.52 -21.41
N SER A 5 -8.84 -14.90 -20.13
CA SER A 5 -8.85 -13.99 -18.98
C SER A 5 -7.51 -13.25 -18.88
N GLU A 6 -7.53 -11.97 -18.50
CA GLU A 6 -6.35 -11.08 -18.41
C GLU A 6 -5.23 -11.60 -17.48
N THR A 7 -5.56 -12.56 -16.60
CA THR A 7 -4.63 -13.23 -15.68
C THR A 7 -3.69 -14.24 -16.37
N GLU A 8 -3.91 -14.60 -17.63
CA GLU A 8 -3.12 -15.62 -18.36
C GLU A 8 -2.07 -15.05 -19.34
N LEU A 9 -1.82 -13.74 -19.31
CA LEU A 9 -0.89 -13.09 -20.23
C LEU A 9 0.59 -13.28 -19.85
N CYS A 10 0.89 -13.58 -18.58
CA CYS A 10 2.26 -13.87 -18.14
C CYS A 10 2.49 -15.39 -18.05
N LYS A 11 3.40 -15.92 -18.86
CA LYS A 11 3.75 -17.36 -18.90
C LYS A 11 4.38 -17.92 -17.61
N GLY A 12 4.63 -17.08 -16.60
CA GLY A 12 5.33 -17.47 -15.37
C GLY A 12 4.69 -17.00 -14.06
N CYS A 13 3.63 -16.19 -14.08
CA CYS A 13 2.97 -15.73 -12.85
C CYS A 13 1.71 -16.54 -12.59
N THR A 14 1.76 -17.46 -11.63
CA THR A 14 0.59 -18.19 -11.10
C THR A 14 0.13 -17.65 -9.74
N ALA A 15 0.93 -16.78 -9.12
CA ALA A 15 0.64 -16.20 -7.81
C ALA A 15 -0.17 -14.91 -7.92
N SER A 16 -1.04 -14.68 -6.93
CA SER A 16 -1.74 -13.40 -6.75
C SER A 16 -0.85 -12.40 -6.02
N VAL A 17 -0.99 -11.12 -6.40
CA VAL A 17 -0.36 -9.97 -5.72
C VAL A 17 -1.38 -9.12 -4.94
N HIS A 18 -2.65 -9.54 -4.94
CA HIS A 18 -3.71 -8.87 -4.19
C HIS A 18 -3.67 -9.31 -2.74
N VAL A 19 -3.85 -8.35 -1.83
CA VAL A 19 -3.97 -8.58 -0.39
C VAL A 19 -5.43 -8.38 0.00
N SER A 20 -6.04 -9.37 0.62
CA SER A 20 -7.41 -9.24 1.13
C SER A 20 -7.47 -8.28 2.32
N ALA A 21 -8.66 -7.76 2.63
CA ALA A 21 -8.85 -6.88 3.77
C ALA A 21 -8.45 -7.55 5.11
N SER A 22 -8.77 -8.84 5.28
CA SER A 22 -8.42 -9.60 6.49
C SER A 22 -6.92 -9.85 6.62
N GLU A 23 -6.22 -10.12 5.51
CA GLU A 23 -4.75 -10.27 5.53
C GLU A 23 -4.09 -8.93 5.85
N LEU A 24 -4.61 -7.83 5.29
CA LEU A 24 -4.11 -6.50 5.57
C LEU A 24 -4.26 -6.13 7.05
N GLU A 25 -5.40 -6.44 7.67
CA GLU A 25 -5.64 -6.21 9.10
C GLU A 25 -4.65 -6.98 9.98
N GLN A 26 -4.40 -8.26 9.67
CA GLN A 26 -3.40 -9.07 10.37
C GLN A 26 -1.98 -8.49 10.23
N LEU A 27 -1.63 -7.98 9.04
CA LEU A 27 -0.34 -7.34 8.80
C LEU A 27 -0.22 -6.01 9.56
N GLU A 28 -1.31 -5.23 9.68
CA GLU A 28 -1.34 -4.00 10.47
C GLU A 28 -1.13 -4.27 11.96
N GLU A 29 -1.75 -5.31 12.50
CA GLU A 29 -1.57 -5.73 13.89
C GLU A 29 -0.13 -6.17 14.15
N ALA A 30 0.40 -7.10 13.34
CA ALA A 30 1.78 -7.55 13.44
C ALA A 30 2.80 -6.41 13.25
N TYR A 31 2.51 -5.44 12.39
CA TYR A 31 3.32 -4.24 12.22
C TYR A 31 3.35 -3.40 13.51
N THR A 32 2.19 -3.15 14.09
CA THR A 32 2.06 -2.35 15.33
C THR A 32 2.83 -3.02 16.47
N GLU A 33 2.65 -4.33 16.66
CA GLU A 33 3.36 -5.10 17.68
C GLU A 33 4.89 -5.03 17.52
N SER A 34 5.38 -5.29 16.29
CA SER A 34 6.82 -5.28 15.99
C SER A 34 7.46 -3.89 16.00
N ASN A 35 6.65 -2.82 15.96
CA ASN A 35 7.12 -1.43 15.99
C ASN A 35 6.72 -0.68 17.26
N THR A 36 6.38 -1.43 18.33
CA THR A 36 6.10 -0.86 19.66
C THR A 36 7.19 0.14 20.07
N GLY A 37 6.79 1.38 20.38
CA GLY A 37 7.69 2.46 20.80
C GLY A 37 8.22 3.34 19.65
N LYS A 38 7.87 3.05 18.39
CA LYS A 38 8.07 3.99 17.28
C LYS A 38 6.88 4.94 17.14
N GLU A 39 7.15 6.13 16.63
CA GLU A 39 6.09 7.11 16.40
C GLU A 39 5.24 6.72 15.18
N GLU A 40 3.93 6.68 15.41
CA GLU A 40 2.93 6.46 14.38
C GLU A 40 2.26 7.78 13.99
N ALA A 41 1.87 7.87 12.73
CA ALA A 41 1.00 8.93 12.25
C ALA A 41 -0.32 8.90 13.03
N GLY A 42 -0.71 10.04 13.58
CA GLY A 42 -2.01 10.21 14.21
C GLY A 42 -3.15 9.88 13.25
N ARG A 43 -4.34 9.59 13.80
CA ARG A 43 -5.50 9.14 13.02
C ARG A 43 -5.83 10.05 11.83
N GLU A 44 -5.74 11.37 12.01
CA GLU A 44 -6.06 12.33 10.94
C GLU A 44 -5.00 12.30 9.84
N LEU A 45 -3.73 12.43 10.20
CA LEU A 45 -2.60 12.35 9.26
C LEU A 45 -2.63 11.01 8.48
N TYR A 46 -2.92 9.91 9.16
CA TYR A 46 -3.09 8.61 8.52
C TYR A 46 -4.20 8.62 7.45
N ARG A 47 -5.38 9.18 7.78
CA ARG A 47 -6.52 9.28 6.86
C ARG A 47 -6.19 10.18 5.67
N GLU A 48 -5.55 11.31 5.90
CA GLU A 48 -5.11 12.24 4.86
C GLU A 48 -4.13 11.57 3.88
N ARG A 49 -3.10 10.91 4.41
CA ARG A 49 -2.11 10.16 3.62
C ARG A 49 -2.76 9.07 2.76
N LEU A 50 -3.70 8.31 3.34
CA LEU A 50 -4.46 7.29 2.60
C LEU A 50 -5.31 7.91 1.50
N ALA A 51 -6.03 9.00 1.77
CA ALA A 51 -6.88 9.67 0.81
C ALA A 51 -6.06 10.19 -0.38
N ALA A 52 -4.93 10.87 -0.11
CA ALA A 52 -4.03 11.38 -1.13
C ALA A 52 -3.38 10.26 -1.97
N CYS A 53 -3.07 9.12 -1.36
CA CYS A 53 -2.53 7.98 -2.10
C CYS A 53 -3.57 7.33 -3.01
N ARG A 54 -4.81 7.17 -2.53
CA ARG A 54 -5.89 6.52 -3.30
C ARG A 54 -6.24 7.25 -4.59
N SER A 55 -5.97 8.55 -4.69
CA SER A 55 -6.11 9.34 -5.92
C SER A 55 -4.86 9.34 -6.81
N CYS A 56 -3.81 8.60 -6.46
CA CYS A 56 -2.57 8.54 -7.22
C CYS A 56 -2.59 7.39 -8.22
N ASP A 57 -2.11 7.63 -9.45
CA ASP A 57 -1.93 6.60 -10.49
C ASP A 57 -0.98 5.46 -10.07
N GLY A 58 -0.20 5.70 -9.01
CA GLY A 58 0.67 4.69 -8.42
C GLY A 58 0.02 3.74 -7.44
N PHE A 59 -1.25 3.94 -7.08
CA PHE A 59 -1.97 3.09 -6.14
C PHE A 59 -2.57 1.89 -6.86
N MET A 60 -1.89 0.75 -6.70
CA MET A 60 -2.20 -0.50 -7.39
C MET A 60 -2.89 -1.48 -6.44
N TYR A 61 -3.76 -2.32 -7.00
CA TYR A 61 -4.36 -3.47 -6.32
C TYR A 61 -5.13 -3.13 -5.03
N GLY A 62 -5.51 -1.86 -4.84
CA GLY A 62 -6.23 -1.38 -3.66
C GLY A 62 -5.39 -1.23 -2.39
N THR A 63 -4.07 -1.52 -2.43
CA THR A 63 -3.20 -1.49 -1.24
C THR A 63 -1.76 -1.09 -1.52
N THR A 64 -1.23 -1.30 -2.73
CA THR A 64 0.22 -1.31 -2.98
C THR A 64 0.68 -0.11 -3.81
N CYS A 65 1.79 0.52 -3.44
CA CYS A 65 2.42 1.56 -4.26
C CYS A 65 3.30 0.97 -5.36
N ARG A 66 3.11 1.37 -6.62
CA ARG A 66 3.98 0.94 -7.73
C ARG A 66 5.42 1.44 -7.64
N TYR A 67 5.67 2.53 -6.93
CA TYR A 67 6.97 3.20 -6.91
C TYR A 67 7.92 2.62 -5.85
N CYS A 68 7.38 2.16 -4.71
CA CYS A 68 8.18 1.55 -3.64
C CYS A 68 7.80 0.11 -3.30
N GLY A 69 6.69 -0.42 -3.82
CA GLY A 69 6.20 -1.76 -3.52
C GLY A 69 5.60 -1.94 -2.12
N CYS A 70 5.50 -0.88 -1.31
CA CYS A 70 4.94 -0.99 0.04
C CYS A 70 3.40 -1.05 0.01
N LEU A 71 2.85 -1.77 0.99
CA LEU A 71 1.45 -1.64 1.38
C LEU A 71 1.25 -0.26 2.02
N ILE A 72 0.45 0.57 1.37
CA ILE A 72 0.19 1.95 1.75
C ILE A 72 -0.49 2.08 3.13
N PRO A 73 -1.42 1.19 3.53
CA PRO A 73 -1.96 1.21 4.89
C PRO A 73 -0.89 1.06 5.97
N LEU A 74 0.14 0.23 5.74
CA LEU A 74 1.28 0.12 6.65
C LEU A 74 2.19 1.36 6.57
N LYS A 75 2.56 1.78 5.36
CA LYS A 75 3.48 2.90 5.16
C LYS A 75 2.92 4.23 5.68
N ALA A 76 1.62 4.45 5.56
CA ALA A 76 0.97 5.67 6.02
C ALA A 76 0.93 5.78 7.56
N LYS A 77 0.98 4.66 8.30
CA LYS A 77 1.09 4.63 9.77
C LYS A 77 2.47 5.09 10.26
N VAL A 78 3.51 5.00 9.45
CA VAL A 78 4.87 5.40 9.87
C VAL A 78 4.96 6.93 9.86
N LEU A 79 5.16 7.57 11.02
CA LEU A 79 5.17 9.03 11.11
C LEU A 79 6.19 9.66 10.15
N GLU A 80 7.41 9.13 10.17
CA GLU A 80 8.54 9.62 9.38
C GLU A 80 8.53 9.24 7.88
N ALA A 81 7.52 8.50 7.42
CA ALA A 81 7.47 8.05 6.03
C ALA A 81 6.98 9.14 5.07
N THR A 82 7.70 9.30 3.97
CA THR A 82 7.33 10.16 2.84
C THR A 82 6.79 9.37 1.65
N CYS A 83 6.04 10.03 0.77
CA CYS A 83 5.58 9.44 -0.48
C CYS A 83 6.76 9.26 -1.48
N PRO A 84 6.94 8.08 -2.10
CA PRO A 84 8.06 7.81 -3.01
C PRO A 84 7.82 8.29 -4.45
N TYR A 85 6.73 9.00 -4.73
CA TYR A 85 6.42 9.45 -6.09
C TYR A 85 7.49 10.47 -6.54
N PRO A 86 8.20 10.25 -7.66
CA PRO A 86 9.45 10.98 -7.96
C PRO A 86 9.25 12.45 -8.35
N PHE A 87 8.04 12.86 -8.73
CA PHE A 87 7.77 14.23 -9.16
C PHE A 87 7.16 15.07 -8.04
N GLU A 88 5.98 14.68 -7.57
CA GLU A 88 5.21 15.45 -6.59
C GLU A 88 4.67 14.52 -5.48
N PRO A 89 5.46 14.27 -4.42
CA PRO A 89 5.06 13.41 -3.32
C PRO A 89 3.64 13.71 -2.83
N LYS A 90 2.80 12.66 -2.72
CA LYS A 90 1.39 12.81 -2.28
C LYS A 90 1.26 13.16 -0.80
N TRP A 91 2.33 13.04 -0.04
CA TRP A 91 2.48 13.58 1.29
C TRP A 91 3.97 13.73 1.61
N GLU A 92 4.26 14.64 2.53
CA GLU A 92 5.59 14.91 3.07
C GLU A 92 5.70 14.39 4.52
N ARG A 93 6.90 14.49 5.10
CA ARG A 93 7.17 14.07 6.48
C ARG A 93 6.26 14.82 7.44
#